data_AF-T1BVM2-F1
#
_entry.id   AF-T1BVM2-F1
#
_cell.length_a   1.000
_cell.length_b   1.000
_cell.length_c   1.000
_cell.angle_alpha   90.00
_cell.angle_beta   90.00
_cell.angle_gamma   90.00
#
_symmetry.space_group_name_H-M   'P 1'
#
loop_
_entity.id
_entity.type
_entity.pdbx_description
1 polymer ?
#
loop_
_entity_poly.entity_id
_entity_poly.type
_entity_poly.pdbx_seq_one_letter_code
_entity_poly.pdbx_strand_id
1 'polypeptide(L)'
;MERERKIRPVAFLWVLVLDFGVELHRHLQELKERYVHRTRRTLSYPGFYLRFTPELSKFLKRCLEHALGELAHEPGRALDPRLAAFEDIVIKDSSVVRLHASLATKWPATRARKVAAGVKVDTMVSVRANGPKSL
;
A
#
# COMPACT_ATOMS: atom_id res chain seq x y z
N MET A 1 14.01 -28.29 6.18
CA MET A 1 14.03 -27.69 7.55
C MET A 1 12.98 -26.58 7.60
N GLU A 2 11.74 -26.97 7.84
CA GLU A 2 10.65 -26.02 8.13
C GLU A 2 10.92 -25.37 9.49
N ARG A 3 11.07 -24.04 9.50
CA ARG A 3 11.24 -23.29 10.74
C ARG A 3 9.88 -22.91 11.31
N GLU A 4 9.64 -23.41 12.51
CA GLU A 4 8.66 -22.98 13.51
C GLU A 4 8.25 -21.48 13.34
N ARG A 5 7.01 -21.25 12.90
CA ARG A 5 6.47 -19.92 12.59
C ARG A 5 6.24 -19.11 13.89
N LYS A 6 7.31 -18.51 14.41
CA LYS A 6 7.21 -17.52 15.50
C LYS A 6 6.35 -16.32 15.08
N ILE A 7 6.36 -15.97 13.78
CA ILE A 7 5.54 -14.89 13.22
C ILE A 7 4.31 -15.45 12.51
N ARG A 8 3.15 -14.84 12.79
CA ARG A 8 1.89 -15.10 12.09
C ARG A 8 1.88 -14.23 10.81
N PRO A 9 1.92 -14.83 9.60
CA PRO A 9 2.04 -14.07 8.35
C PRO A 9 0.93 -13.04 8.15
N VAL A 10 -0.31 -13.38 8.51
CA VAL A 10 -1.48 -12.49 8.38
C VAL A 10 -1.36 -11.29 9.31
N ALA A 11 -1.02 -11.49 10.58
CA ALA A 11 -0.84 -10.37 11.52
C ALA A 11 0.34 -9.48 11.13
N PHE A 12 1.40 -10.09 10.59
CA PHE A 12 2.56 -9.37 10.07
C PHE A 12 2.20 -8.49 8.86
N LEU A 13 1.42 -9.04 7.91
CA LEU A 13 0.86 -8.29 6.78
C LEU A 13 0.07 -7.08 7.26
N TRP A 14 -0.89 -7.27 8.18
CA TRP A 14 -1.74 -6.17 8.66
C TRP A 14 -0.97 -5.07 9.41
N VAL A 15 0.04 -5.43 10.20
CA VAL A 15 0.91 -4.45 10.86
C VAL A 15 1.69 -3.64 9.83
N LEU A 16 2.21 -4.29 8.79
CA LEU A 16 2.91 -3.58 7.71
C LEU A 16 1.97 -2.67 6.91
N VAL A 17 0.79 -3.14 6.53
CA VAL A 17 -0.12 -2.37 5.67
C VAL A 17 -0.73 -1.19 6.42
N LEU A 18 -1.29 -1.43 7.61
CA LEU A 18 -2.04 -0.39 8.34
C LEU A 18 -1.11 0.60 9.02
N ASP A 19 0.01 0.13 9.57
CA ASP A 19 0.83 0.99 10.41
C ASP A 19 1.98 1.68 9.67
N PHE A 20 2.16 1.43 8.37
CA PHE A 20 2.87 2.36 7.48
C PHE A 20 1.95 3.48 6.97
N GLY A 21 0.64 3.22 6.87
CA GLY A 21 -0.33 4.13 6.25
C GLY A 21 -0.90 5.20 7.19
N VAL A 22 -1.17 4.86 8.45
CA VAL A 22 -1.89 5.76 9.38
C VAL A 22 -0.94 6.64 10.19
N GLU A 23 0.18 6.08 10.63
CA GLU A 23 1.23 6.77 11.35
C GLU A 23 2.50 6.39 10.60
N LEU A 24 3.15 7.33 9.92
CA LEU A 24 4.34 7.07 9.12
C LEU A 24 5.51 6.72 10.06
N HIS A 25 5.52 5.50 10.59
CA HIS A 25 6.54 5.02 11.51
C HIS A 25 7.85 4.88 10.76
N ARG A 26 8.85 5.65 11.19
CA ARG A 26 10.13 5.74 10.50
C ARG A 26 11.09 4.63 10.94
N HIS A 27 10.73 3.86 11.97
CA HIS A 27 11.64 2.89 12.59
C HIS A 27 11.05 1.48 12.68
N LEU A 28 11.87 0.50 12.31
CA LEU A 28 11.51 -0.92 12.33
C LEU A 28 11.19 -1.46 13.74
N GLN A 29 11.77 -0.84 14.76
CA GLN A 29 11.53 -1.15 16.16
C GLN A 29 10.07 -0.87 16.56
N GLU A 30 9.49 0.24 16.09
CA GLU A 30 8.10 0.62 16.38
C GLU A 30 7.12 -0.37 15.73
N LEU A 31 7.41 -0.78 14.49
CA LEU A 31 6.65 -1.82 13.79
C LEU A 31 6.69 -3.16 14.53
N LYS A 32 7.86 -3.55 15.06
CA LYS A 32 7.98 -4.74 15.91
C LYS A 32 7.14 -4.60 17.17
N GLU A 33 7.18 -3.47 17.85
CA GLU A 33 6.43 -3.24 19.09
C GLU A 33 4.93 -3.33 18.87
N ARG A 34 4.39 -2.76 17.78
CA ARG A 34 2.99 -2.95 17.41
C ARG A 34 2.65 -4.38 17.06
N TYR A 35 3.54 -5.08 16.35
CA TYR A 35 3.35 -6.51 16.09
C TYR A 35 3.25 -7.31 17.40
N VAL A 36 4.15 -7.07 18.34
CA VAL A 36 4.15 -7.70 19.67
C VAL A 36 2.87 -7.36 20.43
N HIS A 37 2.47 -6.08 20.44
CA HIS A 37 1.26 -5.60 21.10
C HIS A 37 -0.01 -6.25 20.53
N ARG A 38 -0.16 -6.28 19.20
CA ARG A 38 -1.35 -6.86 18.52
C ARG A 38 -1.41 -8.38 18.62
N THR A 39 -0.27 -9.06 18.57
CA THR A 39 -0.22 -10.54 18.58
C THR A 39 -0.06 -11.14 19.97
N ARG A 40 0.20 -10.31 20.99
CA ARG A 40 0.57 -10.71 22.36
C ARG A 40 1.70 -11.74 22.40
N ARG A 41 2.62 -11.69 21.43
CA ARG A 41 3.76 -12.60 21.32
C ARG A 41 5.06 -11.85 21.54
N THR A 42 5.99 -12.48 22.27
CA THR A 42 7.34 -11.97 22.39
C THR A 42 8.14 -12.27 21.11
N LEU A 43 8.77 -11.22 20.57
CA LEU A 43 9.61 -11.32 19.39
C LEU A 43 10.82 -10.40 19.57
N SER A 44 12.01 -10.97 19.39
CA SER A 44 13.25 -10.20 19.42
C SER A 44 13.40 -9.34 18.18
N TYR A 45 14.15 -8.24 18.29
CA TYR A 45 14.41 -7.36 17.16
C TYR A 45 15.07 -8.07 15.97
N PRO A 46 16.14 -8.89 16.14
CA PRO A 46 16.69 -9.66 15.02
C PRO A 46 15.69 -10.63 14.41
N GLY A 47 14.81 -11.23 15.24
CA GLY A 47 13.77 -12.14 14.78
C GLY A 47 12.70 -11.50 13.90
N PHE A 48 12.47 -10.18 14.08
CA PHE A 48 11.61 -9.37 13.23
C PHE A 48 12.37 -8.85 12.00
N TYR A 49 13.56 -8.28 12.18
CA TYR A 49 14.39 -7.72 11.12
C TYR A 49 14.74 -8.74 10.03
N LEU A 50 15.10 -9.97 10.42
CA LEU A 50 15.46 -11.04 9.47
C LEU A 50 14.28 -11.55 8.61
N ARG A 51 13.07 -10.99 8.75
CA ARG A 51 11.93 -11.29 7.89
C ARG A 51 11.78 -10.37 6.71
N PHE A 52 12.55 -9.29 6.66
CA PHE A 52 12.60 -8.38 5.51
C PHE A 52 13.47 -8.99 4.42
N THR A 53 12.97 -10.06 3.80
CA THR A 53 13.66 -10.82 2.77
C THR A 53 12.98 -10.67 1.41
N PRO A 54 13.62 -11.05 0.29
CA PRO A 54 12.99 -11.06 -1.03
C PRO A 54 11.69 -11.91 -1.08
N GLU A 55 11.60 -12.96 -0.27
CA GLU A 55 10.39 -13.79 -0.13
C GLU A 55 9.23 -13.01 0.47
N LEU A 56 9.49 -12.10 1.42
CA LEU A 56 8.46 -11.20 1.93
C LEU A 56 7.92 -10.30 0.80
N SER A 57 8.80 -9.73 -0.02
CA SER A 57 8.37 -8.92 -1.16
C SER A 57 7.52 -9.72 -2.15
N LYS A 58 7.88 -10.98 -2.43
CA LYS A 58 7.06 -11.89 -3.25
C LYS A 58 5.71 -12.18 -2.61
N PHE A 59 5.68 -12.41 -1.30
CA PHE A 59 4.44 -12.60 -0.55
C PHE A 59 3.53 -11.37 -0.63
N LEU A 60 4.06 -10.16 -0.39
CA LEU A 60 3.31 -8.92 -0.47
C LEU A 60 2.75 -8.66 -1.88
N LYS A 61 3.55 -8.93 -2.93
CA LYS A 61 3.08 -8.86 -4.32
C LYS A 61 1.92 -9.80 -4.58
N ARG A 62 2.00 -11.06 -4.14
CA ARG A 62 0.90 -12.02 -4.28
C ARG A 62 -0.35 -11.62 -3.51
N CYS A 63 -0.20 -11.06 -2.31
CA CYS A 63 -1.33 -10.53 -1.55
C CYS A 63 -1.98 -9.35 -2.28
N LEU A 64 -1.19 -8.47 -2.89
CA LEU A 64 -1.70 -7.35 -3.67
C LEU A 64 -2.39 -7.82 -4.95
N GLU A 65 -1.78 -8.74 -5.70
CA GLU A 65 -2.38 -9.37 -6.89
C GLU A 65 -3.72 -10.02 -6.54
N HIS A 66 -3.78 -10.76 -5.43
CA HIS A 66 -5.01 -11.37 -4.97
C HIS A 66 -6.06 -10.32 -4.58
N ALA A 67 -5.69 -9.28 -3.82
CA ALA A 67 -6.62 -8.22 -3.44
C ALA A 67 -7.16 -7.44 -4.65
N LEU A 68 -6.33 -7.19 -5.66
CA LEU A 68 -6.75 -6.57 -6.92
C LEU A 68 -7.65 -7.50 -7.73
N GLY A 69 -7.36 -8.79 -7.77
CA GLY A 69 -8.21 -9.80 -8.38
C GLY A 69 -9.58 -9.85 -7.73
N GLU A 70 -9.65 -9.94 -6.40
CA GLU A 70 -10.91 -9.93 -5.65
C GLU A 70 -11.70 -8.63 -5.90
N LEU A 71 -11.02 -7.47 -5.93
CA LEU A 71 -11.65 -6.19 -6.26
C LEU A 71 -12.27 -6.20 -7.67
N ALA A 72 -11.60 -6.79 -8.66
CA ALA A 72 -12.16 -6.96 -9.99
C ALA A 72 -13.38 -7.91 -10.02
N HIS A 73 -13.45 -8.86 -9.10
CA HIS A 73 -14.53 -9.86 -8.99
C HIS A 73 -15.71 -9.43 -8.10
N GLU A 74 -15.57 -8.35 -7.31
CA GLU A 74 -16.70 -7.75 -6.61
C GLU A 74 -17.85 -7.45 -7.60
N PRO A 75 -19.13 -7.54 -7.17
CA PRO A 75 -20.31 -7.42 -8.03
C PRO A 75 -20.48 -5.98 -8.53
N GLY A 76 -19.57 -5.59 -9.42
CA GLY A 76 -19.52 -4.33 -10.10
C GLY A 76 -20.11 -4.41 -11.50
N ARG A 77 -19.86 -3.39 -12.32
CA ARG A 77 -20.39 -3.34 -13.69
C ARG A 77 -19.67 -4.36 -14.57
N ALA A 78 -20.42 -5.17 -15.31
CA ALA A 78 -19.86 -5.99 -16.39
C ALA A 78 -19.23 -5.09 -17.46
N LEU A 79 -17.99 -5.41 -17.86
CA LEU A 79 -17.34 -4.70 -18.95
C LEU A 79 -18.11 -4.94 -20.27
N ASP A 80 -18.08 -3.95 -21.16
CA ASP A 80 -18.60 -4.11 -22.51
C ASP A 80 -17.92 -5.32 -23.19
N PRO A 81 -18.63 -6.13 -24.00
CA PRO A 81 -18.04 -7.29 -24.67
C PRO A 81 -16.77 -6.99 -25.47
N ARG A 82 -16.61 -5.76 -25.97
CA ARG A 82 -15.38 -5.31 -26.67
C ARG A 82 -14.15 -5.27 -25.77
N LEU A 83 -14.37 -5.20 -24.46
CA LEU A 83 -13.34 -5.09 -23.41
C LEU A 83 -13.22 -6.39 -22.61
N ALA A 84 -13.90 -7.47 -23.01
CA ALA A 84 -13.88 -8.77 -22.33
C ALA A 84 -12.50 -9.45 -22.29
N ALA A 85 -11.54 -8.99 -23.11
CA ALA A 85 -10.16 -9.46 -23.07
C ALA A 85 -9.38 -8.96 -21.83
N PHE A 86 -9.89 -7.95 -21.12
CA PHE A 86 -9.26 -7.38 -19.93
C PHE A 86 -9.95 -7.88 -18.67
N GLU A 87 -9.16 -8.29 -17.68
CA GLU A 87 -9.67 -8.69 -16.36
C GLU A 87 -10.31 -7.49 -15.62
N ASP A 88 -9.68 -6.32 -15.73
CA ASP A 88 -10.21 -5.04 -15.23
C ASP A 88 -9.64 -3.88 -16.05
N ILE A 89 -10.32 -2.73 -16.00
CA ILE A 89 -9.84 -1.46 -16.53
C ILE A 89 -9.68 -0.50 -15.37
N VAL A 90 -8.49 0.07 -15.26
CA VAL A 90 -8.14 0.97 -14.17
C VAL A 90 -7.90 2.37 -14.71
N ILE A 91 -8.68 3.34 -14.23
CA ILE A 91 -8.51 4.75 -14.57
C ILE A 91 -7.57 5.36 -13.54
N LYS A 92 -6.46 5.91 -14.03
CA LYS A 92 -5.52 6.67 -13.21
C LYS A 92 -5.71 8.16 -13.49
N ASP A 93 -6.04 8.92 -12.46
CA ASP A 93 -5.98 10.37 -12.49
C ASP A 93 -4.81 10.86 -11.62
N SER A 94 -4.14 11.92 -12.05
CA SER A 94 -3.06 12.49 -11.25
C SER A 94 -3.04 14.01 -11.32
N SER A 95 -3.07 14.63 -10.16
CA SER A 95 -3.04 16.07 -9.98
C SER A 95 -1.77 16.51 -9.26
N VAL A 96 -1.14 17.58 -9.75
CA VAL A 96 -0.02 18.22 -9.06
C VAL A 96 -0.55 19.46 -8.35
N VAL A 97 -0.55 19.43 -7.02
CA VAL A 97 -1.02 20.51 -6.17
C VAL A 97 0.17 21.33 -5.70
N ARG A 98 0.13 22.65 -5.93
CA ARG A 98 1.12 23.57 -5.38
C ARG A 98 0.83 23.79 -3.89
N LEU A 99 1.85 23.62 -3.06
CA LEU A 99 1.79 23.82 -1.63
C LEU A 99 2.47 25.14 -1.25
N HIS A 100 2.26 25.56 -0.01
CA HIS A 100 2.88 26.76 0.54
C HIS A 100 4.42 26.62 0.59
N ALA A 101 5.15 27.71 0.32
CA ALA A 101 6.61 27.69 0.18
C ALA A 101 7.36 27.24 1.44
N SER A 102 6.78 27.42 2.64
CA SER A 102 7.35 26.94 3.90
C SER A 102 7.56 25.42 3.93
N LEU A 103 6.85 24.68 3.08
CA LEU A 103 6.94 23.23 2.97
C LEU A 103 8.00 22.75 1.97
N ALA A 104 8.71 23.66 1.29
CA ALA A 104 9.60 23.31 0.19
C ALA A 104 10.77 22.43 0.62
N THR A 105 11.21 22.53 1.88
CA THR A 105 12.25 21.67 2.45
C THR A 105 11.81 20.20 2.52
N LYS A 106 10.53 19.93 2.78
CA LYS A 106 9.98 18.58 2.93
C LYS A 106 9.41 18.03 1.62
N TRP A 107 8.74 18.89 0.85
CA TRP A 107 8.05 18.53 -0.39
C TRP A 107 8.45 19.49 -1.52
N PRO A 108 9.70 19.40 -2.01
CA PRO A 108 10.17 20.28 -3.07
C PRO A 108 9.38 20.05 -4.35
N ALA A 109 8.96 21.14 -5.00
CA ALA A 109 8.25 21.06 -6.25
C ALA A 109 9.13 20.45 -7.35
N THR A 110 8.60 19.48 -8.10
CA THR A 110 9.32 18.72 -9.13
C THR A 110 9.86 19.60 -10.27
N ARG A 111 9.25 20.77 -10.52
CA ARG A 111 9.71 21.74 -11.52
C ARG A 111 9.35 23.16 -11.08
N ALA A 112 10.30 23.89 -10.48
CA ALA A 112 10.11 25.29 -10.09
C ALA A 112 11.37 26.13 -10.29
N ARG A 113 11.21 27.38 -10.76
CA ARG A 113 12.30 28.38 -10.88
C ARG A 113 12.56 29.16 -9.58
N LYS A 114 11.65 29.06 -8.60
CA LYS A 114 11.75 29.68 -7.27
C LYS A 114 11.50 28.60 -6.21
N VAL A 115 11.88 28.86 -4.96
CA VAL A 115 11.58 27.96 -3.84
C VAL A 115 10.06 27.74 -3.77
N ALA A 116 9.63 26.52 -4.06
CA ALA A 116 8.22 26.15 -4.11
C ALA A 116 8.06 24.72 -3.62
N ALA A 117 6.92 24.48 -2.96
CA ALA A 117 6.51 23.16 -2.53
C ALA A 117 5.42 22.62 -3.45
N GLY A 118 5.39 21.31 -3.64
CA GLY A 118 4.36 20.67 -4.45
C GLY A 118 4.23 19.20 -4.12
N VAL A 119 3.01 18.69 -4.24
CA VAL A 119 2.72 17.27 -4.07
C VAL A 119 1.99 16.75 -5.30
N LYS A 120 2.37 15.56 -5.73
CA LYS A 120 1.61 14.81 -6.72
C LYS A 120 0.66 13.88 -5.99
N VAL A 121 -0.62 13.99 -6.28
CA VAL A 121 -1.66 13.12 -5.77
C VAL A 121 -2.13 12.28 -6.95
N ASP A 122 -1.95 10.96 -6.84
CA ASP A 122 -2.42 9.99 -7.82
C ASP A 122 -3.65 9.28 -7.23
N THR A 123 -4.74 9.21 -7.99
CA THR A 123 -5.92 8.42 -7.67
C THR A 123 -6.09 7.34 -8.74
N MET A 124 -6.45 6.15 -8.31
CA MET A 124 -6.60 5.00 -9.20
C MET A 124 -7.91 4.29 -8.89
N VAL A 125 -8.75 4.11 -9.90
CA VAL A 125 -10.11 3.61 -9.74
C VAL A 125 -10.37 2.47 -10.71
N SER A 126 -10.88 1.35 -10.19
CA SER A 126 -11.34 0.21 -11.00
C SER A 126 -12.69 0.53 -11.62
N VAL A 127 -12.81 0.34 -12.93
CA VAL A 127 -14.07 0.52 -13.67
C VAL A 127 -15.08 -0.57 -13.29
N ARG A 128 -14.62 -1.78 -12.96
CA ARG A 128 -15.49 -2.85 -12.46
C ARG A 128 -15.97 -2.53 -11.06
N ALA A 129 -15.08 -2.29 -10.10
CA ALA A 129 -15.42 -2.20 -8.68
C ALA A 129 -16.04 -0.86 -8.23
N ASN A 130 -15.66 0.28 -8.82
CA ASN A 130 -16.11 1.62 -8.38
C ASN A 130 -16.18 2.61 -9.56
N GLY A 131 -17.14 2.41 -10.46
CA GLY A 131 -17.37 3.35 -11.55
C GLY A 131 -17.93 4.71 -11.09
N PRO A 132 -17.81 5.79 -11.89
CA PRO A 132 -18.28 7.14 -11.53
C PRO A 132 -19.79 7.31 -11.27
N LYS A 133 -20.59 6.24 -11.35
CA LYS A 133 -22.02 6.24 -10.98
C LYS A 133 -22.28 5.65 -9.58
N SER A 134 -21.26 5.17 -8.86
CA SER A 134 -21.40 4.53 -7.55
C SER A 134 -20.93 5.40 -6.37
N LEU A 135 -20.72 6.71 -6.59
CA LEU A 135 -20.51 7.72 -5.54
C LEU A 135 -21.76 8.58 -5.37
#